data_AF-S2L8I0-F1
#
_entry.id   AF-S2L8I0-F1
#
_cell.length_a   1.000
_cell.length_b   1.000
_cell.length_c   1.000
_cell.angle_alpha   90.00
_cell.angle_beta   90.00
_cell.angle_gamma   90.00
#
_symmetry.space_group_name_H-M   'P 1'
#
loop_
_entity.id
_entity.type
_entity.pdbx_description
1 polymer ?
#
loop_
_entity_poly.entity_id
_entity_poly.type
_entity_poly.pdbx_seq_one_letter_code
_entity_poly.pdbx_strand_id
1 'polypeptide(L)'
;MAYQQGTFTLPANIRFGITALVNSSGKQIVTVLVDGKTAAQFEGQSTSNEVIGSQVLNSGSGDVQITVSVNGQQSSLTSAQLILANRLNVVALGSEDSTDNDYNDTVAILNWPLG
;
A
#
# COMPACT_ATOMS: atom_id res chain seq x y z
N MET A 1 14.92 -8.06 15.56
CA MET A 1 14.56 -6.66 15.25
C MET A 1 13.35 -6.72 14.34
N ALA A 2 12.23 -6.11 14.72
CA ALA A 2 11.06 -6.06 13.84
C ALA A 2 11.32 -5.01 12.75
N TYR A 3 11.25 -5.40 11.48
CA TYR A 3 11.35 -4.45 10.36
C TYR A 3 10.04 -3.67 10.27
N GLN A 4 10.12 -2.34 10.24
CA GLN A 4 8.97 -1.47 10.01
C GLN A 4 8.35 -1.80 8.64
N GLN A 5 7.05 -2.09 8.63
CA GLN A 5 6.29 -2.45 7.43
C GLN A 5 5.54 -1.23 6.90
N GLY A 6 5.23 -1.24 5.59
CA GLY A 6 4.45 -0.17 4.97
C GLY A 6 5.18 1.18 4.84
N THR A 7 6.50 1.24 5.02
CA THR A 7 7.31 2.45 4.76
C THR A 7 8.39 2.13 3.73
N PHE A 8 8.52 2.97 2.71
CA PHE A 8 9.35 2.71 1.54
C PHE A 8 10.12 3.96 1.13
N THR A 9 11.38 3.78 0.73
CA THR A 9 12.19 4.84 0.13
C THR A 9 12.20 4.67 -1.38
N LEU A 10 11.49 5.55 -2.07
CA LEU A 10 11.49 5.65 -3.52
C LEU A 10 12.56 6.65 -3.98
N PRO A 11 12.99 6.61 -5.25
CA PRO A 11 13.73 7.72 -5.84
C PRO A 11 12.94 9.02 -5.69
N ALA A 12 13.62 10.10 -5.30
CA ALA A 12 13.00 11.42 -5.14
C ALA A 12 12.39 11.90 -6.48
N ASN A 13 11.25 12.60 -6.38
CA ASN A 13 10.49 13.15 -7.49
C ASN A 13 10.06 12.15 -8.58
N ILE A 14 10.05 10.84 -8.29
CA ILE A 14 9.60 9.83 -9.25
C ILE A 14 8.07 9.75 -9.25
N ARG A 15 7.49 9.48 -10.42
CA ARG A 15 6.10 9.04 -10.50
C ARG A 15 6.02 7.56 -10.18
N PHE A 16 5.08 7.18 -9.32
CA PHE A 16 4.78 5.79 -9.01
C PHE A 16 3.27 5.56 -9.08
N GLY A 17 2.89 4.36 -9.50
CA GLY A 17 1.52 3.89 -9.41
C GLY A 17 1.27 3.26 -8.05
N ILE A 18 0.06 3.39 -7.54
CA ILE A 18 -0.47 2.57 -6.45
C ILE A 18 -1.83 2.01 -6.86
N THR A 19 -2.07 0.74 -6.56
CA THR A 19 -3.37 0.07 -6.70
C THR A 19 -3.68 -0.69 -5.41
N ALA A 20 -4.88 -0.52 -4.89
CA ALA A 20 -5.35 -1.23 -3.69
C ALA A 20 -6.50 -2.18 -4.05
N LEU A 21 -6.40 -3.41 -3.58
CA LEU A 21 -7.41 -4.47 -3.69
C LEU A 21 -7.86 -4.88 -2.29
N VAL A 22 -9.10 -5.34 -2.13
CA VAL A 22 -9.64 -5.75 -0.83
C VAL A 22 -10.30 -7.12 -0.85
N ASN A 23 -10.15 -7.85 0.26
CA ASN A 23 -10.74 -9.17 0.50
C ASN A 23 -11.38 -9.29 1.90
N SER A 24 -11.76 -8.18 2.52
CA SER A 24 -12.36 -8.14 3.84
C SER A 24 -13.85 -7.81 3.85
N SER A 25 -14.55 -8.34 4.86
CA SER A 25 -15.90 -7.91 5.23
C SER A 25 -15.92 -6.55 5.93
N GLY A 26 -14.80 -6.11 6.51
CA GLY A 26 -14.61 -4.78 7.07
C GLY A 26 -14.29 -3.75 5.99
N LYS A 27 -14.83 -2.53 6.12
CA LYS A 27 -14.48 -1.42 5.23
C LYS A 27 -13.03 -1.01 5.47
N GLN A 28 -12.19 -1.28 4.47
CA GLN A 28 -10.79 -0.93 4.44
C GLN A 28 -10.62 0.54 4.10
N ILE A 29 -9.71 1.21 4.81
CA ILE A 29 -9.25 2.58 4.51
C ILE A 29 -7.74 2.52 4.30
N VAL A 30 -7.32 2.69 3.05
CA VAL A 30 -5.92 2.71 2.65
C VAL A 30 -5.49 4.16 2.48
N THR A 31 -4.52 4.60 3.28
CA THR A 31 -3.97 5.96 3.19
C THR A 31 -2.54 5.91 2.71
N VAL A 32 -2.24 6.71 1.70
CA VAL A 32 -0.89 6.90 1.16
C VAL A 32 -0.37 8.23 1.66
N LEU A 33 0.75 8.19 2.37
CA LEU A 33 1.48 9.37 2.79
C LEU A 33 2.73 9.53 1.93
N VAL A 34 2.98 10.76 1.52
CA VAL A 34 4.24 11.20 0.90
C VAL A 34 4.78 12.33 1.76
N ASP A 35 6.04 12.22 2.20
CA ASP A 35 6.68 13.18 3.10
C ASP A 35 5.83 13.46 4.37
N GLY A 36 5.23 12.40 4.93
CA GLY A 36 4.36 12.46 6.10
C GLY A 36 2.99 13.12 5.89
N LYS A 37 2.60 13.44 4.64
CA LYS A 37 1.31 14.05 4.30
C LYS A 37 0.46 13.13 3.46
N THR A 38 -0.83 13.08 3.73
CA THR A 38 -1.79 12.31 2.91
C THR A 38 -1.76 12.79 1.45
N ALA A 39 -1.32 11.91 0.56
CA ALA A 39 -1.29 12.13 -0.88
C ALA A 39 -2.48 11.46 -1.59
N ALA A 40 -2.97 10.34 -1.06
CA ALA A 40 -4.17 9.66 -1.53
C ALA A 40 -4.84 8.88 -0.40
N GLN A 41 -6.13 8.62 -0.57
CA GLN A 41 -6.89 7.73 0.29
C GLN A 41 -7.88 6.93 -0.57
N PHE A 42 -7.95 5.63 -0.32
CA PHE A 42 -8.89 4.70 -0.97
C PHE A 42 -9.72 4.01 0.11
N GLU A 43 -10.99 3.80 -0.19
CA GLU A 43 -11.90 3.15 0.73
C GLU A 43 -12.76 2.14 -0.01
N GLY A 44 -12.96 0.96 0.57
CA GLY A 44 -13.87 -0.02 0.02
C GLY A 44 -13.96 -1.26 0.87
N GLN A 45 -14.87 -2.14 0.48
CA GLN A 45 -15.19 -3.37 1.20
C GLN A 45 -15.61 -4.41 0.17
N SER A 46 -14.95 -5.55 0.16
CA SER A 46 -15.25 -6.66 -0.76
C SER A 46 -14.52 -7.90 -0.27
N THR A 47 -15.09 -9.08 -0.50
CA THR A 47 -14.45 -10.37 -0.23
C THR A 47 -14.03 -11.07 -1.53
N SER A 48 -13.91 -10.31 -2.63
CA SER A 48 -13.71 -10.84 -3.99
C SER A 48 -12.58 -10.13 -4.75
N ASN A 49 -11.54 -9.69 -4.03
CA ASN A 49 -10.34 -9.05 -4.57
C ASN A 49 -10.64 -7.82 -5.44
N GLU A 50 -11.57 -6.98 -4.98
CA GLU A 50 -12.04 -5.81 -5.73
C GLU A 50 -11.02 -4.67 -5.66
N VAL A 51 -10.79 -4.00 -6.79
CA VAL A 51 -9.94 -2.80 -6.83
C VAL A 51 -10.72 -1.62 -6.27
N ILE A 52 -10.31 -1.11 -5.11
CA ILE A 52 -10.95 0.02 -4.43
C ILE A 52 -10.34 1.37 -4.82
N GLY A 53 -9.19 1.35 -5.50
CA GLY A 53 -8.53 2.56 -5.97
C GLY A 53 -7.25 2.27 -6.74
N SER A 54 -6.96 3.13 -7.70
CA SER A 54 -5.67 3.19 -8.37
C SER A 54 -5.35 4.63 -8.73
N GLN A 55 -4.12 5.07 -8.46
CA GLN A 55 -3.69 6.44 -8.71
C GLN A 55 -2.19 6.50 -9.02
N VAL A 56 -1.80 7.47 -9.85
CA VAL A 56 -0.40 7.85 -10.02
C VAL A 56 -0.08 9.02 -9.11
N LEU A 57 0.98 8.88 -8.31
CA LEU A 57 1.45 9.89 -7.36
C LEU A 57 2.91 10.27 -7.65
N ASN A 58 3.38 11.34 -7.04
CA ASN A 58 4.79 11.73 -7.02
C ASN A 58 5.37 11.43 -5.62
N SER A 59 6.61 10.92 -5.58
CA SER A 59 7.26 10.51 -4.33
C SER A 59 7.82 11.66 -3.47
N GLY A 60 7.80 12.91 -3.94
CA GLY A 60 8.36 14.03 -3.19
C GLY A 60 9.84 13.79 -2.86
N SER A 61 10.20 13.79 -1.57
CA SER A 61 11.57 13.48 -1.14
C SER A 61 11.96 11.99 -1.32
N GLY A 62 10.99 11.11 -1.56
CA GLY A 62 11.16 9.67 -1.65
C GLY A 62 10.55 8.92 -0.47
N ASP A 63 10.12 9.61 0.59
CA ASP A 63 9.48 9.00 1.77
C ASP A 63 8.01 8.70 1.48
N VAL A 64 7.69 7.41 1.31
CA VAL A 64 6.33 6.94 1.05
C VAL A 64 5.91 5.95 2.15
N GLN A 65 4.77 6.22 2.77
CA GLN A 65 4.18 5.34 3.78
C GLN A 65 2.76 4.94 3.37
N ILE A 66 2.41 3.68 3.63
CA ILE A 66 1.07 3.13 3.47
C ILE A 66 0.57 2.70 4.84
N THR A 67 -0.63 3.15 5.19
CA THR A 67 -1.36 2.68 6.37
C THR A 67 -2.70 2.11 5.95
N VAL A 68 -3.11 1.02 6.60
CA VAL A 68 -4.42 0.41 6.39
C VAL A 68 -5.15 0.39 7.72
N SER A 69 -6.43 0.76 7.71
CA SER A 69 -7.25 0.73 8.91
C SER A 69 -8.68 0.30 8.64
N VAL A 70 -9.29 -0.29 9.68
CA VAL A 70 -10.69 -0.70 9.72
C VAL A 70 -11.28 -0.19 11.03
N ASN A 71 -12.42 0.49 10.96
CA ASN A 71 -13.09 1.07 12.15
C ASN A 71 -12.17 1.90 13.06
N GLY A 72 -11.20 2.61 12.48
CA GLY A 72 -10.24 3.45 13.20
C GLY A 72 -9.06 2.69 13.85
N GLN A 73 -8.98 1.36 13.69
CA GLN A 73 -7.85 0.56 14.15
C GLN A 73 -6.90 0.25 12.99
N GLN A 74 -5.60 0.32 13.24
CA GLN A 74 -4.58 0.00 12.23
C GLN A 74 -4.48 -1.51 12.05
N SER A 75 -4.50 -1.96 10.80
CA SER A 75 -4.25 -3.35 10.44
C SER A 75 -2.77 -3.70 10.66
N SER A 76 -2.50 -4.97 10.96
CA SER A 76 -1.13 -5.50 10.89
C SER A 76 -0.68 -5.52 9.44
N LEU A 77 0.56 -5.12 9.16
CA LEU A 77 1.08 -5.01 7.80
C LEU A 77 2.23 -5.99 7.57
N THR A 78 2.31 -6.52 6.35
CA THR A 78 3.48 -7.20 5.81
C THR A 78 3.79 -6.63 4.44
N SER A 79 5.07 -6.49 4.10
CA SER A 79 5.48 -5.86 2.85
C SER A 79 6.86 -6.28 2.39
N ALA A 80 7.06 -6.25 1.07
CA ALA A 80 8.34 -6.49 0.43
C ALA A 80 8.47 -5.64 -0.83
N GLN A 81 9.71 -5.25 -1.14
CA GLN A 81 10.06 -4.63 -2.41
C GLN A 81 10.80 -5.65 -3.29
N LEU A 82 10.36 -5.75 -4.54
CA LEU A 82 10.95 -6.56 -5.59
C LEU A 82 11.52 -5.66 -6.68
N ILE A 83 12.75 -5.96 -7.12
CA ILE A 83 13.39 -5.28 -8.25
C ILE A 83 13.65 -6.32 -9.35
N LEU A 84 12.93 -6.18 -10.45
CA LEU A 84 13.02 -7.06 -11.62
C LEU A 84 13.87 -6.43 -12.71
N ALA A 85 14.74 -7.24 -13.32
CA ALA A 85 15.68 -6.83 -14.37
C ALA A 85 16.51 -5.58 -14.00
N ASN A 86 16.80 -5.41 -12.70
CA ASN A 86 17.47 -4.24 -12.14
C ASN A 86 16.82 -2.89 -12.56
N ARG A 87 15.49 -2.89 -12.77
CA ARG A 87 14.79 -1.72 -13.33
C ARG A 87 13.36 -1.56 -12.82
N LEU A 88 12.52 -2.57 -13.01
CA LEU A 88 11.12 -2.52 -12.58
C LEU A 88 11.05 -2.76 -11.08
N ASN A 89 10.53 -1.80 -10.34
CA ASN A 89 10.28 -1.89 -8.91
C ASN A 89 8.80 -2.16 -8.69
N VAL A 90 8.53 -3.14 -7.84
CA VAL A 90 7.19 -3.46 -7.35
C VAL A 90 7.28 -3.60 -5.84
N VAL A 91 6.39 -2.92 -5.12
CA VAL A 91 6.16 -3.20 -3.70
C VAL A 91 4.86 -3.97 -3.61
N ALA A 92 4.87 -5.06 -2.87
CA ALA A 92 3.67 -5.74 -2.42
C ALA A 92 3.50 -5.50 -0.92
N LEU A 93 2.30 -5.10 -0.53
CA LEU A 93 1.88 -4.94 0.86
C LEU A 93 0.58 -5.70 1.06
N GLY A 94 0.55 -6.55 2.09
CA GLY A 94 -0.66 -7.20 2.60
C GLY A 94 -0.98 -6.66 3.98
N SER A 95 -2.26 -6.67 4.34
CA SER A 95 -2.72 -6.30 5.68
C SER A 95 -3.63 -7.36 6.28
N GLU A 96 -3.61 -7.47 7.60
CA GLU A 96 -4.50 -8.27 8.41
C GLU A 96 -5.26 -7.34 9.38
N ASP A 97 -6.59 -7.36 9.33
CA ASP A 97 -7.50 -6.56 10.13
C ASP A 97 -8.14 -7.33 11.30
N SER A 98 -7.94 -8.65 11.36
CA SER A 98 -8.56 -9.53 12.34
C SER A 98 -7.58 -10.59 12.91
N THR A 99 -7.94 -11.88 12.87
CA THR A 99 -7.28 -12.98 13.57
C THR A 99 -7.03 -14.23 12.72
N ASP A 100 -7.50 -14.27 11.48
CA ASP A 100 -7.32 -15.45 10.61
C ASP A 100 -5.95 -15.49 9.91
N ASN A 101 -5.20 -14.38 9.94
CA ASN A 101 -3.81 -14.27 9.49
C ASN A 101 -3.63 -14.60 8.01
N ASP A 102 -4.60 -14.22 7.17
CA ASP A 102 -4.52 -14.41 5.73
C ASP A 102 -3.78 -13.27 5.00
N TYR A 103 -3.66 -12.11 5.67
CA TYR A 103 -2.97 -10.90 5.19
C TYR A 103 -3.44 -10.38 3.83
N ASN A 104 -4.69 -10.68 3.44
CA ASN A 104 -5.24 -10.26 2.15
C ASN A 104 -6.36 -9.21 2.26
N ASP A 105 -6.75 -8.81 3.48
CA ASP A 105 -7.82 -7.85 3.74
C ASP A 105 -7.70 -6.60 2.89
N THR A 106 -6.47 -6.06 2.81
CA THR A 106 -6.01 -5.17 1.76
C THR A 106 -4.72 -5.70 1.16
N VAL A 107 -4.65 -5.71 -0.17
CA VAL A 107 -3.40 -5.85 -0.93
C VAL A 107 -3.12 -4.53 -1.64
N ALA A 108 -2.02 -3.87 -1.32
CA ALA A 108 -1.55 -2.67 -2.01
C ALA A 108 -0.30 -2.97 -2.84
N ILE A 109 -0.34 -2.60 -4.11
CA ILE A 109 0.77 -2.73 -5.05
C ILE A 109 1.25 -1.34 -5.45
N LEU A 110 2.53 -1.03 -5.21
CA LEU A 110 3.17 0.16 -5.76
C LEU A 110 4.11 -0.26 -6.89
N ASN A 111 4.22 0.55 -7.94
CA ASN A 111 5.13 0.25 -9.06
C ASN A 111 5.79 1.50 -9.65
N TRP A 112 7.08 1.37 -10.01
CA TRP A 112 7.86 2.40 -10.71
C TRP A 112 9.10 1.78 -11.41
N PRO A 113 9.79 2.50 -12.32
CA PRO A 113 9.36 3.73 -12.97
C PRO A 113 8.09 3.51 -13.79
N LEU A 114 7.34 4.58 -14.01
CA LEU A 114 6.27 4.60 -15.01
C LEU A 114 6.83 5.01 -16.38
N GLY A 115 5.96 5.11 -17.38
CA GLY A 115 6.31 5.53 -18.75
C GLY A 115 7.07 6.84 -18.84
#